data_AF-A0A2W4L198-F1
#
_entry.id   AF-A0A2W4L198-F1
#
_cell.length_a   1.000
_cell.length_b   1.000
_cell.length_c   1.000
_cell.angle_alpha   90.00
_cell.angle_beta   90.00
_cell.angle_gamma   90.00
#
_symmetry.space_group_name_H-M   'P 1'
#
loop_
_entity.id
_entity.type
_entity.pdbx_description
1 polymer ?
#
loop_
_entity_poly.entity_id
_entity_poly.type
_entity_poly.pdbx_seq_one_letter_code
_entity_poly.pdbx_strand_id
1 'polypeptide(L)'
;MGLRHRVRPALSVDRIIVGDCLEELAKLPTASVDLVFADPPYNLQLDGDLLRPDNSRVDGVDDEWDKFSNFEEYDRFSRAWLAECRRILKRDGAIWVIGSYHNIFRLGTALQDLGFWIQNDIIWRKTNPMPNFR
;
A
#
# COMPACT_ATOMS: atom_id res chain seq x y z
N MET A 1 32.59 23.19 9.80
CA MET A 1 31.82 23.52 8.58
C MET A 1 30.37 23.13 8.84
N GLY A 2 29.58 24.06 9.39
CA GLY A 2 28.24 23.76 9.93
C GLY A 2 27.22 23.48 8.84
N LEU A 3 26.63 22.28 8.87
CA LEU A 3 25.45 21.94 8.08
C LEU A 3 24.30 22.84 8.53
N ARG A 4 23.99 23.85 7.73
CA ARG A 4 22.75 24.64 7.91
C ARG A 4 21.59 23.69 7.65
N HIS A 5 20.87 23.28 8.70
CA HIS A 5 19.55 22.67 8.56
C HIS A 5 18.66 23.70 7.85
N ARG A 6 18.41 23.53 6.55
CA ARG A 6 17.31 24.24 5.89
C ARG A 6 16.04 23.81 6.60
N VAL A 7 15.42 24.74 7.32
CA VAL A 7 14.06 24.58 7.82
C VAL A 7 13.17 24.40 6.60
N ARG A 8 12.68 23.17 6.38
CA ARG A 8 11.71 22.88 5.33
C ARG A 8 10.34 23.33 5.86
N PRO A 9 9.50 23.96 5.04
CA PRO A 9 8.14 24.29 5.46
C PRO A 9 7.45 22.99 5.89
N ALA A 10 6.94 22.97 7.12
CA ALA A 10 6.21 21.83 7.64
C ALA A 10 4.90 21.68 6.85
N LEU A 11 4.57 20.45 6.46
CA LEU A 11 3.23 20.15 5.97
C LEU A 11 2.22 20.45 7.08
N SER A 12 1.04 20.97 6.72
CA SER A 12 -0.05 21.09 7.68
C SER A 12 -0.46 19.70 8.16
N VAL A 13 -0.56 19.52 9.47
CA VAL A 13 -1.06 18.29 10.11
C VAL A 13 -2.57 18.15 9.92
N ASP A 14 -3.09 16.94 10.18
CA ASP A 14 -4.53 16.63 10.21
C ASP A 14 -5.26 16.98 8.91
N ARG A 15 -4.68 16.58 7.78
CA ARG A 15 -5.24 16.81 6.44
C ARG A 15 -5.76 15.54 5.82
N ILE A 16 -6.97 15.63 5.28
CA ILE A 16 -7.52 14.66 4.35
C ILE A 16 -7.41 15.26 2.95
N ILE A 17 -6.82 14.50 2.03
CA ILE A 17 -6.71 14.86 0.63
C ILE A 17 -7.57 13.86 -0.13
N VAL A 18 -8.55 14.37 -0.89
CA VAL A 18 -9.44 13.55 -1.70
C VAL A 18 -8.95 13.61 -3.14
N GLY A 19 -8.51 12.48 -3.68
CA GLY A 19 -7.98 12.36 -5.03
C GLY A 19 -7.30 11.03 -5.28
N ASP A 20 -6.87 10.80 -6.52
CA ASP A 20 -6.02 9.67 -6.87
C ASP A 20 -4.66 9.79 -6.15
N CYS A 21 -4.17 8.70 -5.58
CA CYS A 21 -2.97 8.75 -4.76
C CYS A 21 -1.72 9.14 -5.57
N LEU A 22 -1.60 8.75 -6.84
CA LEU A 22 -0.44 9.12 -7.67
C LEU A 22 -0.45 10.61 -7.96
N GLU A 23 -1.62 11.16 -8.28
CA GLU A 23 -1.79 12.59 -8.52
C GLU A 23 -1.50 13.42 -7.26
N GLU A 24 -2.00 13.00 -6.10
CA GLU A 24 -1.83 13.73 -4.85
C GLU A 24 -0.42 13.58 -4.26
N LEU A 25 0.18 12.39 -4.33
CA LEU A 25 1.55 12.18 -3.89
C LEU A 25 2.54 13.03 -4.70
N ALA A 26 2.33 13.16 -6.01
CA ALA A 26 3.16 13.99 -6.89
C ALA A 26 3.22 15.48 -6.46
N LYS A 27 2.18 15.97 -5.78
CA LYS A 27 2.10 17.35 -5.26
C LYS A 27 2.87 17.53 -3.94
N LEU A 28 3.18 16.45 -3.23
CA LEU A 28 3.91 16.51 -1.97
C LEU A 28 5.42 16.75 -2.20
N PRO A 29 6.09 17.56 -1.36
CA PRO A 29 7.52 17.80 -1.50
C PRO A 29 8.36 16.55 -1.24
N THR A 30 9.51 16.44 -1.91
CA THR A 30 10.49 15.37 -1.67
C THR A 30 11.03 15.42 -0.24
N ALA A 31 11.17 14.26 0.41
CA ALA A 31 11.63 14.14 1.80
C ALA A 31 10.87 15.08 2.77
N SER A 32 9.55 14.99 2.75
CA SER A 32 8.62 15.78 3.56
C SER A 32 7.91 14.97 4.65
N VAL A 33 7.84 13.63 4.55
CA VAL A 33 7.17 12.77 5.54
C VAL A 33 8.15 11.86 6.27
N ASP A 34 7.86 11.60 7.53
CA ASP A 34 8.65 10.73 8.41
C ASP A 34 8.27 9.25 8.27
N LEU A 35 6.99 8.98 8.01
CA LEU A 35 6.44 7.62 7.92
C LEU A 35 5.36 7.56 6.85
N VAL A 36 5.32 6.44 6.12
CA VAL A 36 4.20 6.08 5.24
C VAL A 36 3.58 4.78 5.75
N PHE A 37 2.26 4.71 5.78
CA PHE A 37 1.49 3.47 5.94
C PHE A 37 0.61 3.29 4.71
N ALA A 38 0.71 2.15 4.04
CA ALA A 38 -0.03 1.86 2.82
C ALA A 38 -0.77 0.51 2.95
N ASP A 39 -2.08 0.54 2.76
CA ASP A 39 -2.97 -0.60 2.58
C ASP A 39 -3.51 -0.55 1.15
N PRO A 40 -2.72 -0.99 0.14
CA PRO A 40 -3.12 -0.92 -1.25
C PRO A 40 -4.22 -1.96 -1.55
N PRO A 41 -4.92 -1.88 -2.70
CA PRO A 41 -5.74 -2.97 -3.19
C PRO A 41 -4.96 -4.30 -3.24
N TYR A 42 -5.60 -5.41 -2.87
CA TYR A 42 -4.96 -6.72 -2.77
C TYR A 42 -5.02 -7.51 -4.06
N ASN A 43 -5.83 -7.08 -5.03
CA ASN A 43 -6.10 -7.81 -6.25
C ASN A 43 -6.52 -9.24 -5.89
N LEU A 44 -7.64 -9.37 -5.16
CA LEU A 44 -8.09 -10.65 -4.61
C LEU A 44 -8.49 -11.65 -5.69
N GLN A 45 -8.74 -11.19 -6.92
CA GLN A 45 -9.12 -12.02 -8.07
C GLN A 45 -10.26 -12.98 -7.74
N LEU A 46 -11.27 -12.49 -7.01
CA LEU A 46 -12.44 -13.29 -6.65
C LEU A 46 -13.15 -13.76 -7.92
N ASP A 47 -13.34 -15.08 -8.03
CA ASP A 47 -14.07 -15.71 -9.13
C ASP A 47 -15.49 -16.05 -8.69
N GLY A 48 -16.46 -15.24 -9.12
CA GLY A 48 -17.88 -15.44 -8.85
C GLY A 48 -18.31 -15.26 -7.39
N ASP A 49 -19.53 -15.72 -7.10
CA ASP A 49 -20.15 -15.60 -5.78
C ASP A 49 -19.58 -16.63 -4.80
N LEU A 50 -19.21 -16.16 -3.61
CA LEU A 50 -18.84 -17.02 -2.49
C LEU A 50 -20.09 -17.30 -1.63
N LEU A 51 -20.36 -18.58 -1.35
CA LEU A 51 -21.48 -19.00 -0.50
C LEU A 51 -20.98 -19.56 0.83
N ARG A 52 -21.76 -19.31 1.89
CA ARG A 52 -21.60 -19.94 3.20
C ARG A 52 -22.25 -21.34 3.22
N PRO A 53 -21.98 -22.17 4.24
CA PRO A 53 -22.59 -23.50 4.34
C PRO A 53 -24.12 -23.51 4.41
N ASP A 54 -24.74 -22.39 4.82
CA ASP A 54 -26.19 -22.19 4.84
C ASP A 54 -26.75 -21.60 3.53
N ASN A 55 -25.95 -21.58 2.46
CA ASN A 55 -26.23 -20.98 1.15
C ASN A 55 -26.45 -19.46 1.15
N SER A 56 -26.17 -18.75 2.25
CA SER A 56 -26.14 -17.29 2.21
C SER A 56 -24.89 -16.79 1.48
N ARG A 57 -25.03 -15.69 0.72
CA ARG A 57 -23.93 -15.07 -0.02
C ARG A 57 -22.97 -14.36 0.94
N VAL A 58 -21.67 -14.50 0.69
CA VAL A 58 -20.62 -13.74 1.34
C VAL A 58 -20.53 -12.36 0.69
N ASP A 59 -20.53 -11.33 1.52
CA ASP A 59 -20.22 -9.96 1.11
C ASP A 59 -18.69 -9.83 0.97
N GLY A 60 -18.21 -10.16 -0.23
CA GLY A 60 -16.79 -10.11 -0.58
C GLY A 60 -16.36 -8.71 -1.03
N VAL A 61 -15.05 -8.51 -1.18
CA VAL A 61 -14.52 -7.29 -1.79
C VAL A 61 -14.56 -7.47 -3.31
N ASP A 62 -15.64 -7.02 -3.95
CA ASP A 62 -15.87 -7.09 -5.40
C ASP A 62 -15.90 -5.71 -6.08
N ASP A 63 -15.43 -4.68 -5.37
CA ASP A 63 -15.33 -3.31 -5.87
C ASP A 63 -14.34 -3.17 -7.04
N GLU A 64 -14.59 -2.20 -7.92
CA GLU A 64 -13.72 -1.94 -9.10
C GLU A 64 -12.29 -1.54 -8.74
N TRP A 65 -12.07 -0.93 -7.56
CA TRP A 65 -10.73 -0.51 -7.14
C TRP A 65 -9.80 -1.68 -6.79
N ASP A 66 -10.32 -2.90 -6.60
CA ASP A 66 -9.54 -4.11 -6.36
C ASP A 66 -9.35 -4.98 -7.63
N LYS A 67 -9.83 -4.51 -8.80
CA LYS A 67 -9.80 -5.28 -10.05
C LYS A 67 -8.67 -4.80 -10.95
N PHE A 68 -7.79 -5.73 -11.32
CA PHE A 68 -6.71 -5.51 -12.29
C PHE A 68 -6.82 -6.51 -13.43
N SER A 69 -6.51 -6.09 -14.66
CA SER A 69 -6.64 -6.99 -15.82
C SER A 69 -5.62 -8.14 -15.80
N ASN A 70 -4.47 -7.92 -15.16
CA ASN A 70 -3.41 -8.91 -14.98
C ASN A 70 -2.38 -8.44 -13.95
N PHE A 71 -1.44 -9.31 -13.61
CA PHE A 71 -0.37 -9.00 -12.65
C PHE A 71 0.62 -7.91 -13.12
N GLU A 72 0.82 -7.72 -14.43
CA GLU A 72 1.71 -6.67 -14.94
C GLU A 72 1.10 -5.27 -14.68
N GLU A 73 -0.21 -5.13 -14.84
CA GLU A 73 -0.92 -3.91 -14.51
C GLU A 73 -0.85 -3.60 -13.01
N TYR A 74 -1.09 -4.60 -12.16
CA TYR A 74 -0.94 -4.47 -10.70
C TYR A 74 0.48 -4.03 -10.31
N ASP A 75 1.50 -4.58 -10.97
CA ASP A 75 2.89 -4.21 -10.72
C ASP A 75 3.23 -2.79 -11.14
N ARG A 76 2.75 -2.37 -12.31
CA ARG A 76 2.95 -1.03 -12.82
C ARG A 76 2.33 0.00 -11.88
N PHE A 77 1.09 -0.25 -11.45
CA PHE A 77 0.40 0.53 -10.44
C PHE A 77 1.21 0.56 -9.13
N SER A 78 1.61 -0.62 -8.63
CA SER A 78 2.32 -0.75 -7.36
C SER A 78 3.65 -0.02 -7.32
N ARG A 79 4.45 -0.18 -8.38
CA ARG A 79 5.75 0.50 -8.50
C ARG A 79 5.60 2.01 -8.60
N ALA A 80 4.55 2.50 -9.25
CA ALA A 80 4.30 3.94 -9.39
C ALA A 80 4.07 4.60 -8.03
N TRP A 81 3.17 4.06 -7.19
CA TRP A 81 2.89 4.69 -5.90
C TRP A 81 4.03 4.46 -4.89
N LEU A 82 4.70 3.29 -4.93
CA LEU A 82 5.87 3.04 -4.09
C LEU A 82 7.04 3.98 -4.41
N ALA A 83 7.25 4.31 -5.69
CA ALA A 83 8.28 5.27 -6.10
C ALA A 83 7.99 6.68 -5.57
N GLU A 84 6.73 7.11 -5.60
CA GLU A 84 6.32 8.37 -4.99
C GLU A 84 6.49 8.35 -3.47
N CYS A 85 6.08 7.28 -2.78
CA CYS A 85 6.33 7.11 -1.35
C CYS A 85 7.83 7.21 -1.02
N ARG A 86 8.69 6.58 -1.83
CA ARG A 86 10.15 6.64 -1.68
C ARG A 86 10.71 8.05 -1.84
N ARG A 87 10.13 8.85 -2.73
CA ARG A 87 10.50 10.25 -2.99
C ARG A 87 10.11 11.16 -1.84
N ILE A 88 8.89 11.01 -1.30
CA ILE A 88 8.39 11.88 -0.23
C ILE A 88 8.96 11.53 1.14
N LEU A 89 9.45 10.30 1.34
CA LEU A 89 10.09 9.89 2.60
C LEU A 89 11.41 10.63 2.84
N LYS A 90 11.61 11.07 4.09
CA LYS A 90 12.91 11.56 4.56
C LYS A 90 13.94 10.42 4.54
N ARG A 91 15.23 10.78 4.61
CA ARG A 91 16.34 9.81 4.55
C ARG A 91 16.32 8.81 5.71
N ASP A 92 15.76 9.23 6.84
CA ASP A 92 15.58 8.51 8.09
C ASP A 92 14.12 8.04 8.30
N GLY A 93 13.28 8.16 7.27
CA GLY A 93 11.89 7.72 7.31
C GLY A 93 11.72 6.23 7.02
N ALA A 94 10.53 5.72 7.29
CA ALA A 94 10.17 4.32 7.04
C ALA A 94 8.81 4.18 6.32
N ILE A 95 8.57 3.00 5.74
CA ILE A 95 7.29 2.63 5.15
C ILE A 95 6.79 1.32 5.75
N TRP A 96 5.49 1.26 6.01
CA TRP A 96 4.74 0.04 6.28
C TRP A 96 3.80 -0.22 5.11
N VAL A 97 3.88 -1.41 4.53
CA VAL A 97 2.95 -1.89 3.50
C VAL A 97 2.32 -3.17 4.01
N ILE A 98 1.00 -3.24 3.98
CA ILE A 98 0.25 -4.44 4.37
C ILE A 98 -0.33 -5.13 3.13
N GLY A 99 -0.54 -6.44 3.25
CA GLY A 99 -1.10 -7.25 2.19
C GLY A 99 -1.42 -8.66 2.69
N SER A 100 -1.98 -9.44 1.80
CA SER A 100 -2.18 -10.88 1.99
C SER A 100 -1.28 -11.66 1.03
N TYR A 101 -1.40 -12.99 0.99
CA TYR A 101 -0.61 -13.80 0.06
C TYR A 101 -0.86 -13.45 -1.42
N HIS A 102 -1.99 -12.81 -1.76
CA HIS A 102 -2.34 -12.41 -3.13
C HIS A 102 -1.38 -11.35 -3.69
N ASN A 103 -0.89 -10.42 -2.86
CA ASN A 103 -0.09 -9.28 -3.32
C ASN A 103 1.24 -9.09 -2.60
N ILE A 104 1.39 -9.55 -1.35
CA ILE A 104 2.52 -9.12 -0.49
C ILE A 104 3.89 -9.49 -1.06
N PHE A 105 4.01 -10.60 -1.80
CA PHE A 105 5.26 -11.00 -2.46
C PHE A 105 5.64 -10.08 -3.63
N ARG A 106 4.64 -9.58 -4.36
CA ARG A 106 4.81 -8.63 -5.46
C ARG A 106 5.27 -7.28 -4.92
N LEU A 107 4.61 -6.82 -3.86
CA LEU A 107 4.96 -5.59 -3.14
C LEU A 107 6.35 -5.68 -2.50
N GLY A 108 6.68 -6.83 -1.89
CA GLY A 108 8.01 -7.11 -1.34
C GLY A 108 9.12 -6.97 -2.39
N THR A 109 8.93 -7.55 -3.57
CA THR A 109 9.84 -7.40 -4.71
C THR A 109 10.00 -5.93 -5.10
N ALA A 110 8.88 -5.22 -5.31
CA ALA A 110 8.89 -3.83 -5.72
C ALA A 110 9.58 -2.91 -4.70
N LEU A 111 9.38 -3.14 -3.39
CA LEU A 111 10.05 -2.42 -2.31
C LEU A 111 11.58 -2.57 -2.41
N GLN A 112 12.08 -3.79 -2.56
CA GLN A 112 13.52 -4.05 -2.66
C GLN A 112 14.12 -3.46 -3.94
N ASP A 113 13.44 -3.61 -5.08
CA ASP A 113 13.87 -3.04 -6.37
C ASP A 113 13.98 -1.50 -6.33
N LEU A 114 13.11 -0.84 -5.56
CA LEU A 114 13.12 0.61 -5.36
C LEU A 114 14.13 1.08 -4.29
N GLY A 115 14.93 0.15 -3.76
CA GLY A 115 16.00 0.45 -2.81
C GLY A 115 15.52 0.70 -1.38
N PHE A 116 14.36 0.18 -1.00
CA PHE A 116 14.01 0.06 0.42
C PHE A 116 14.79 -1.09 1.07
N TRP A 117 15.10 -0.93 2.35
CA TRP A 117 15.68 -1.98 3.17
C TRP A 117 14.59 -2.58 4.06
N ILE A 118 14.21 -3.83 3.80
CA ILE A 118 13.22 -4.53 4.61
C ILE A 118 13.86 -4.89 5.96
N GLN A 119 13.32 -4.30 7.03
CA GLN A 119 13.78 -4.58 8.39
C GLN A 119 13.12 -5.84 8.97
N ASN A 120 11.79 -5.94 8.82
CA ASN A 120 10.99 -7.06 9.32
C ASN A 120 9.75 -7.24 8.44
N ASP A 121 9.26 -8.47 8.37
CA ASP A 121 7.88 -8.80 8.05
C ASP A 121 7.11 -9.03 9.36
N ILE A 122 5.93 -8.41 9.51
CA ILE A 122 5.12 -8.50 10.73
C ILE A 122 3.77 -9.13 10.39
N ILE A 123 3.42 -10.16 11.15
CA ILE A 123 2.21 -10.95 10.89
C ILE A 123 1.04 -10.43 11.74
N TRP A 124 -0.01 -9.95 11.08
CA TRP A 124 -1.28 -9.69 11.74
C TRP A 124 -2.07 -11.01 11.90
N ARG A 125 -1.96 -11.64 13.06
CA ARG A 125 -2.75 -12.83 13.43
C ARG A 125 -4.15 -12.43 13.88
N LYS A 126 -5.11 -12.40 12.94
CA LYS A 126 -6.53 -12.15 13.22
C LYS A 126 -7.09 -13.24 14.14
N THR A 127 -7.78 -12.86 15.21
CA THR A 127 -8.32 -13.79 16.23
C THR A 127 -9.65 -14.43 15.81
N ASN A 128 -10.34 -13.86 14.83
CA ASN A 128 -11.67 -14.26 14.35
C ASN A 128 -11.79 -14.09 12.81
N PRO A 129 -10.88 -14.66 12.00
CA PRO A 129 -10.97 -14.56 10.55
C PRO A 129 -12.22 -15.27 10.04
N MET A 130 -12.77 -14.79 8.91
CA MET A 130 -13.76 -15.55 8.16
C MET A 130 -13.15 -16.91 7.77
N PRO A 131 -13.83 -18.03 8.01
CA PRO A 131 -13.31 -19.34 7.63
C PRO A 131 -13.24 -19.45 6.10
N ASN A 132 -12.28 -20.22 5.61
CA ASN A 132 -12.27 -20.59 4.19
C ASN A 132 -13.42 -21.57 3.92
N PHE A 133 -14.30 -21.20 3.00
CA PHE A 133 -15.32 -22.09 2.48
C PHE A 133 -14.69 -22.94 1.36
N ARG A 134 -14.96 -24.25 1.38
CA ARG A 134 -14.58 -25.20 0.31
C ARG A 134 -15.84 -25.73 -0.33
#